data_AF-A0A1W9SJJ1-F1
#
_entry.id   AF-A0A1W9SJJ1-F1
#
_cell.length_a   1.000
_cell.length_b   1.000
_cell.length_c   1.000
_cell.angle_alpha   90.00
_cell.angle_beta   90.00
_cell.angle_gamma   90.00
#
_symmetry.space_group_name_H-M   'P 1'
#
loop_
_entity.id
_entity.type
_entity.pdbx_description
1 polymer ?
#
loop_
_entity_poly.entity_id
_entity_poly.type
_entity_poly.pdbx_seq_one_letter_code
_entity_poly.pdbx_strand_id
1 'polypeptide(L)'
;MKNITFEGLTCFNVKLELERCKRGKDLGVLLLESDHNPGYYSVQNFPPNKKKNNARHCYLLVKNSVNCFQDIVLRLAREVRKNIDHNLHITPGQMTFNNKEYQCVRINTRELEYVPELITNLKSIGIEFLSDRKFEKYSSIIYFKKYIEFVELKEDVFFLEREGAGFCCNLFRTLR
;
A
#
# COMPACT_ATOMS: atom_id res chain seq x y z
N MET A 1 -27.25 -0.01 -10.76
CA MET A 1 -25.93 -0.48 -11.24
C MET A 1 -25.08 0.75 -11.49
N LYS A 2 -23.84 0.83 -10.99
CA LYS A 2 -22.95 1.96 -11.26
C LYS A 2 -22.34 1.79 -12.65
N ASN A 3 -22.32 2.84 -13.47
CA ASN A 3 -21.67 2.82 -14.77
C ASN A 3 -20.16 2.94 -14.54
N ILE A 4 -19.48 1.80 -14.51
CA ILE A 4 -18.01 1.75 -14.54
C ILE A 4 -17.59 2.21 -15.92
N THR A 5 -16.88 3.33 -16.01
CA THR A 5 -16.49 3.91 -17.31
C THR A 5 -15.15 3.34 -17.77
N PHE A 6 -14.22 3.08 -16.84
CA PHE A 6 -12.97 2.40 -17.12
C PHE A 6 -12.39 1.73 -15.87
N GLU A 7 -11.72 0.60 -16.08
CA GLU A 7 -11.07 -0.19 -15.03
C GLU A 7 -9.74 -0.75 -15.52
N GLY A 8 -8.78 -0.93 -14.61
CA GLY A 8 -7.49 -1.48 -14.97
C GLY A 8 -6.44 -1.44 -13.86
N LEU A 9 -5.27 -2.00 -14.15
CA LEU A 9 -4.10 -1.92 -13.28
C LEU A 9 -3.34 -0.63 -13.54
N THR A 10 -3.11 0.15 -12.49
CA THR A 10 -2.34 1.40 -12.55
C THR A 10 -1.11 1.34 -11.66
N CYS A 11 -0.04 1.96 -12.13
CA CYS A 11 1.22 2.11 -11.41
C CYS A 11 1.24 3.48 -10.72
N PHE A 12 1.60 3.49 -9.45
CA PHE A 12 1.79 4.69 -8.66
C PHE A 12 3.24 4.76 -8.21
N ASN A 13 3.75 5.98 -8.07
CA ASN A 13 5.00 6.24 -7.37
C ASN A 13 4.75 7.24 -6.24
N VAL A 14 5.48 7.08 -5.14
CA VAL A 14 5.42 8.02 -4.03
C VAL A 14 6.78 8.08 -3.35
N LYS A 15 7.23 9.30 -3.05
CA LYS A 15 8.42 9.52 -2.21
C LYS A 15 7.97 9.68 -0.77
N LEU A 16 8.43 8.80 0.11
CA LEU A 16 8.09 8.81 1.54
C LEU A 16 9.35 8.70 2.38
N GLU A 17 9.27 9.17 3.61
CA GLU A 17 10.24 8.81 4.64
C GLU A 17 9.76 7.54 5.34
N LEU A 18 10.69 6.63 5.61
CA LEU A 18 10.42 5.32 6.18
C LEU A 18 11.28 5.11 7.42
N GLU A 19 10.66 4.52 8.42
CA GLU A 19 11.30 4.13 9.65
C GLU A 19 10.96 2.69 10.02
N ARG A 20 11.69 2.15 10.99
CA ARG A 20 11.49 0.79 11.47
C ARG A 20 10.26 0.74 12.38
N CYS A 21 9.28 -0.10 12.04
CA CYS A 21 8.17 -0.38 12.93
C CYS A 21 8.63 -1.28 14.09
N LYS A 22 8.34 -0.89 15.33
CA LYS A 22 8.75 -1.63 16.54
C LYS A 22 8.22 -3.08 16.53
N ARG A 23 6.97 -3.27 16.07
CA ARG A 23 6.33 -4.59 15.93
C ARG A 23 7.04 -5.52 14.95
N GLY A 24 7.85 -4.99 14.02
CA GLY A 24 8.66 -5.83 13.13
C GLY A 24 9.62 -6.75 13.89
N LYS A 25 10.15 -6.29 15.03
CA LYS A 25 11.02 -7.07 15.90
C LYS A 25 10.34 -8.34 16.42
N ASP A 26 9.10 -8.19 16.91
CA ASP A 26 8.33 -9.28 17.51
C ASP A 26 7.95 -10.33 16.45
N LEU A 27 7.85 -9.91 15.19
CA LEU A 27 7.52 -10.75 14.04
C LEU A 27 8.76 -11.35 13.35
N GLY A 28 9.97 -10.99 13.80
CA GLY A 28 11.23 -11.41 13.19
C GLY A 28 11.43 -10.91 11.76
N VAL A 29 10.67 -9.90 11.31
CA VAL A 29 10.72 -9.36 9.95
C VAL A 29 10.96 -7.85 9.94
N LEU A 30 11.62 -7.38 8.90
CA LEU A 30 11.82 -5.95 8.68
C LEU A 30 10.52 -5.31 8.19
N LEU A 31 9.76 -4.76 9.14
CA LEU A 31 8.55 -3.99 8.88
C LEU A 31 8.88 -2.50 8.87
N LEU A 32 8.67 -1.85 7.73
CA LEU A 32 8.87 -0.40 7.57
C LEU A 32 7.54 0.32 7.70
N GLU A 33 7.55 1.55 8.18
CA GLU A 33 6.36 2.39 8.33
C GLU A 33 6.65 3.83 7.88
N SER A 34 5.70 4.48 7.22
CA SER A 34 5.88 5.84 6.70
C SER A 34 5.40 6.96 7.64
N ASP A 35 4.69 6.64 8.73
CA ASP A 35 4.25 7.64 9.71
C ASP A 35 4.08 6.99 11.10
N HIS A 36 4.96 7.32 12.06
CA HIS A 36 4.82 6.86 13.46
C HIS A 36 3.67 7.54 14.19
N ASN A 37 3.32 8.77 13.77
CA ASN A 37 2.46 9.70 14.50
C ASN A 37 1.31 10.17 13.60
N PRO A 38 0.26 9.35 13.38
CA PRO A 38 -0.95 9.77 12.65
C PRO A 38 -1.78 10.86 13.37
N GLY A 39 -1.22 11.52 14.39
CA GLY A 39 -1.84 12.57 15.18
C GLY A 39 -1.80 13.95 14.53
N TYR A 40 -2.17 14.98 15.30
CA TYR A 40 -2.45 16.38 14.91
C TYR A 40 -1.43 17.05 13.94
N TYR A 41 -0.19 16.56 13.87
CA TYR A 41 0.89 17.09 13.02
C TYR A 41 1.27 16.21 11.82
N SER A 42 0.52 15.14 11.51
CA SER A 42 0.80 14.40 10.27
C SER A 42 0.57 15.33 9.08
N VAL A 43 1.48 15.32 8.10
CA VAL A 43 1.41 16.14 6.89
C VAL A 43 0.12 15.85 6.09
N GLN A 44 -0.51 14.70 6.36
CA GLN A 44 -1.78 14.26 5.78
C GLN A 44 -3.03 14.83 6.48
N ASN A 45 -2.88 15.53 7.62
CA ASN A 45 -3.98 16.10 8.41
C ASN A 45 -4.35 17.55 8.03
N PHE A 46 -3.80 18.08 6.94
CA PHE A 46 -4.08 19.44 6.49
C PHE A 46 -4.71 19.42 5.08
N PRO A 47 -5.98 19.83 4.90
CA PRO A 47 -6.92 20.39 5.89
C PRO A 47 -7.57 19.32 6.80
N PRO A 48 -8.04 19.71 8.01
CA PRO A 48 -8.58 18.80 9.02
C PRO A 48 -9.97 18.27 8.62
N ASN A 49 -10.01 17.24 7.78
CA ASN A 49 -11.25 16.54 7.44
C ASN A 49 -11.64 15.56 8.57
N LYS A 50 -12.89 15.68 9.06
CA LYS A 50 -13.47 15.01 10.23
C LYS A 50 -13.57 13.47 10.18
N LYS A 51 -12.95 12.80 9.22
CA LYS A 51 -12.86 11.33 9.15
C LYS A 51 -11.39 10.94 9.21
N LYS A 52 -10.87 10.79 10.43
CA LYS A 52 -9.50 10.34 10.72
C LYS A 52 -9.16 9.12 9.87
N ASN A 53 -8.30 9.29 8.87
CA ASN A 53 -7.76 8.15 8.13
C ASN A 53 -6.55 7.63 8.92
N ASN A 54 -6.79 6.92 10.02
CA ASN A 54 -5.75 6.28 10.85
C ASN A 54 -5.11 5.07 10.15
N ALA A 55 -5.14 5.06 8.83
CA ALA A 55 -4.56 4.03 7.97
C ALA A 55 -3.04 4.11 8.07
N ARG A 56 -2.43 3.10 8.66
CA ARG A 56 -0.98 2.96 8.72
C ARG A 56 -0.51 2.32 7.41
N HIS A 57 0.52 2.90 6.82
CA HIS A 57 1.17 2.34 5.64
C HIS A 57 2.46 1.65 6.05
N CYS A 58 2.43 0.33 6.01
CA CYS A 58 3.57 -0.52 6.31
C CYS A 58 4.11 -1.19 5.05
N TYR A 59 5.40 -1.51 5.05
CA TYR A 59 6.06 -2.14 3.92
C TYR A 59 6.89 -3.32 4.41
N LEU A 60 6.67 -4.48 3.79
CA LEU A 60 7.44 -5.70 4.03
C LEU A 60 8.36 -5.94 2.84
N LEU A 61 9.67 -5.98 3.09
CA LEU A 61 10.68 -6.23 2.07
C LEU A 61 10.87 -7.73 1.85
N VAL A 62 10.77 -8.16 0.60
CA VAL A 62 11.00 -9.55 0.19
C VAL A 62 12.51 -9.78 0.11
N LYS A 63 12.98 -10.89 0.66
CA LYS A 63 14.40 -11.23 0.73
C LYS A 63 14.99 -11.60 -0.63
N ASN A 64 14.28 -12.43 -1.38
CA ASN A 64 14.67 -12.90 -2.71
C ASN A 64 13.64 -12.45 -3.74
N SER A 65 14.06 -12.13 -4.96
CA SER A 65 13.12 -11.81 -6.03
C SER A 65 12.22 -13.01 -6.31
N VAL A 66 10.91 -12.80 -6.28
CA VAL A 66 9.89 -13.81 -6.59
C VAL A 66 9.40 -13.59 -8.02
N ASN A 67 9.38 -14.68 -8.80
CA ASN A 67 8.80 -14.67 -10.14
C ASN A 67 7.29 -14.44 -10.06
N CYS A 68 6.75 -13.61 -10.95
CA CYS A 68 5.33 -13.27 -10.98
C CYS A 68 4.81 -12.68 -9.64
N PHE A 69 5.69 -12.03 -8.86
CA PHE A 69 5.36 -11.47 -7.53
C PHE A 69 4.10 -10.59 -7.55
N GLN A 70 3.92 -9.76 -8.58
CA GLN A 70 2.77 -8.87 -8.70
C GLN A 70 1.45 -9.66 -8.76
N ASP A 71 1.40 -10.72 -9.57
CA ASP A 71 0.20 -11.55 -9.72
C ASP A 71 -0.12 -12.32 -8.45
N ILE A 72 0.91 -12.85 -7.77
CA ILE A 72 0.77 -13.57 -6.51
C ILE A 72 0.14 -12.67 -5.45
N VAL A 73 0.70 -11.47 -5.24
CA VAL A 73 0.19 -10.53 -4.24
C VAL A 73 -1.19 -10.01 -4.61
N LEU A 74 -1.49 -9.75 -5.89
CA LEU A 74 -2.81 -9.30 -6.34
C LEU A 74 -3.89 -10.37 -6.12
N ARG A 75 -3.58 -11.65 -6.33
CA ARG A 75 -4.49 -12.76 -6.04
C ARG A 75 -4.74 -12.87 -4.53
N LEU A 76 -3.69 -12.85 -3.72
CA LEU A 76 -3.83 -12.87 -2.27
C LEU A 76 -4.59 -11.64 -1.75
N ALA A 77 -4.40 -10.47 -2.35
CA ALA A 77 -5.14 -9.26 -1.99
C ALA A 77 -6.65 -9.42 -2.18
N ARG A 78 -7.08 -10.17 -3.20
CA ARG A 78 -8.49 -10.50 -3.44
C ARG A 78 -9.02 -11.47 -2.38
N GLU A 79 -8.23 -12.43 -1.93
CA GLU A 79 -8.60 -13.39 -0.89
C GLU A 79 -8.65 -12.75 0.49
N VAL A 80 -7.62 -11.99 0.87
CA VAL A 80 -7.57 -11.22 2.12
C VAL A 80 -8.79 -10.32 2.24
N ARG A 81 -9.18 -9.63 1.15
CA ARG A 81 -10.37 -8.77 1.14
C ARG A 81 -11.68 -9.53 1.33
N LYS A 82 -11.77 -10.81 0.92
CA LYS A 82 -12.98 -11.63 1.09
C LYS A 82 -13.10 -12.17 2.51
N ASN A 83 -11.97 -12.51 3.13
CA ASN A 83 -11.93 -13.30 4.36
C ASN A 83 -11.64 -12.46 5.62
N ILE A 84 -10.90 -11.37 5.48
CA ILE A 84 -10.46 -10.50 6.57
C ILE A 84 -11.11 -9.13 6.35
N ASP A 85 -11.74 -8.60 7.39
CA ASP A 85 -12.53 -7.37 7.41
C ASP A 85 -11.90 -6.17 6.64
N HIS A 86 -12.76 -5.21 6.28
CA HIS A 86 -12.57 -4.18 5.24
C HIS A 86 -11.35 -3.24 5.38
N ASN A 87 -10.57 -3.32 6.45
CA ASN A 87 -9.49 -2.39 6.75
C ASN A 87 -8.08 -2.91 6.46
N LEU A 88 -7.90 -4.18 6.06
CA LEU A 88 -6.60 -4.71 5.64
C LEU A 88 -6.52 -4.75 4.11
N HIS A 89 -5.57 -3.99 3.55
CA HIS A 89 -5.31 -4.00 2.11
C HIS A 89 -3.83 -4.24 1.84
N ILE A 90 -3.55 -5.13 0.89
CA ILE A 90 -2.19 -5.40 0.44
C ILE A 90 -2.07 -5.06 -1.04
N THR A 91 -0.89 -4.54 -1.42
CA THR A 91 -0.56 -4.22 -2.81
C THR A 91 0.88 -4.59 -3.08
N PRO A 92 1.20 -5.16 -4.26
CA PRO A 92 2.58 -5.37 -4.65
C PRO A 92 3.27 -4.04 -4.93
N GLY A 93 4.53 -3.95 -4.53
CA GLY A 93 5.37 -2.83 -4.84
C GLY A 93 6.84 -3.18 -4.98
N GLN A 94 7.62 -2.15 -5.25
CA GLN A 94 9.06 -2.15 -5.31
C GLN A 94 9.57 -0.88 -4.65
N MET A 95 10.69 -0.97 -3.96
CA MET A 95 11.31 0.19 -3.32
C MET A 95 12.82 0.03 -3.21
N THR A 96 13.50 1.15 -3.01
CA THR A 96 14.94 1.16 -2.77
C THR A 96 15.20 1.17 -1.27
N PHE A 97 15.96 0.19 -0.77
CA PHE A 97 16.42 0.09 0.61
C PHE A 97 17.94 -0.13 0.60
N ASN A 98 18.72 0.68 1.32
CA ASN A 98 20.19 0.62 1.33
C ASN A 98 20.82 0.52 -0.07
N ASN A 99 20.40 1.40 -0.98
CA ASN A 99 20.87 1.46 -2.37
C ASN A 99 20.66 0.16 -3.18
N LYS A 100 19.73 -0.70 -2.76
CA LYS A 100 19.33 -1.90 -3.49
C LYS A 100 17.83 -1.88 -3.70
N GLU A 101 17.41 -2.34 -4.87
CA GLU A 101 15.99 -2.51 -5.17
C GLU A 101 15.47 -3.80 -4.56
N TYR A 102 14.30 -3.70 -3.95
CA TYR A 102 13.59 -4.83 -3.36
C TYR A 102 12.15 -4.85 -3.83
N GLN A 103 11.64 -6.06 -4.09
CA GLN A 103 10.20 -6.29 -4.10
C GLN A 103 9.65 -6.09 -2.68
N CYS A 104 8.47 -5.51 -2.58
CA CYS A 104 7.84 -5.29 -1.30
C CYS A 104 6.33 -5.48 -1.35
N VAL A 105 5.75 -5.84 -0.21
CA VAL A 105 4.29 -5.82 -0.02
C VAL A 105 3.95 -4.57 0.77
N ARG A 106 3.20 -3.66 0.16
CA ARG A 106 2.62 -2.51 0.87
C ARG A 106 1.34 -2.98 1.55
N ILE A 107 1.29 -2.77 2.85
CA ILE A 107 0.15 -3.07 3.72
C ILE A 107 -0.45 -1.74 4.14
N ASN A 108 -1.75 -1.59 3.91
CA ASN A 108 -2.54 -0.51 4.47
C ASN A 108 -3.49 -1.13 5.49
N THR A 109 -3.31 -0.77 6.77
CA THR A 109 -4.16 -1.28 7.85
C THR A 109 -4.32 -0.26 8.97
N ARG A 110 -5.46 -0.31 9.66
CA ARG A 110 -5.66 0.39 10.94
C ARG A 110 -5.18 -0.42 12.13
N GLU A 111 -5.26 -1.74 11.99
CA GLU A 111 -4.98 -2.72 13.04
C GLU A 111 -3.77 -3.56 12.65
N LEU A 112 -2.67 -3.40 13.37
CA LEU A 112 -1.44 -4.18 13.14
C LEU A 112 -1.54 -5.62 13.64
N GLU A 113 -2.68 -6.03 14.21
CA GLU A 113 -2.89 -7.36 14.80
C GLU A 113 -3.11 -8.45 13.75
N TYR A 114 -3.57 -8.10 12.54
CA TYR A 114 -3.72 -9.03 11.42
C TYR A 114 -2.46 -9.20 10.56
N VAL A 115 -1.45 -8.34 10.76
CA VAL A 115 -0.16 -8.41 10.04
C VAL A 115 0.58 -9.74 10.25
N PRO A 116 0.62 -10.35 11.46
CA PRO A 116 1.26 -11.65 11.67
C PRO A 116 0.61 -12.78 10.85
N GLU A 117 -0.72 -12.82 10.79
CA GLU A 117 -1.47 -13.80 9.99
C GLU A 117 -1.17 -13.61 8.50
N LEU A 118 -1.18 -12.37 8.02
CA LEU A 118 -0.79 -12.04 6.65
C LEU A 118 0.64 -12.48 6.31
N ILE A 119 1.60 -12.27 7.22
CA ILE A 119 2.99 -12.72 7.03
C ILE A 119 3.03 -14.24 6.92
N THR A 120 2.28 -14.96 7.76
CA THR A 120 2.19 -16.43 7.73
C THR A 120 1.63 -16.90 6.39
N ASN A 121 0.56 -16.27 5.89
CA ASN A 121 -0.05 -16.58 4.60
C ASN A 121 0.88 -16.30 3.42
N LEU A 122 1.68 -15.23 3.48
CA LEU A 122 2.68 -14.93 2.45
C LEU A 122 3.86 -15.92 2.50
N LYS A 123 4.28 -16.35 3.69
CA LYS A 123 5.34 -17.36 3.85
C LYS A 123 4.91 -18.74 3.34
N SER A 124 3.66 -19.14 3.57
CA SER A 124 3.16 -20.45 3.11
C SER A 124 3.13 -20.59 1.59
N ILE A 125 3.03 -19.48 0.86
CA ILE A 125 3.14 -19.43 -0.61
C ILE A 125 4.59 -19.18 -1.11
N GLY A 126 5.58 -19.28 -0.23
CA GLY A 126 7.01 -19.22 -0.59
C GLY A 126 7.63 -17.82 -0.60
N ILE A 127 6.96 -16.80 -0.07
CA ILE A 127 7.52 -15.44 0.02
C ILE A 127 8.31 -15.29 1.32
N GLU A 128 9.63 -15.16 1.20
CA GLU A 128 10.52 -14.88 2.33
C GLU A 128 10.72 -13.37 2.52
N PHE A 129 10.76 -12.92 3.77
CA PHE A 129 10.98 -11.51 4.13
C PHE A 129 12.37 -11.28 4.70
N LEU A 130 12.87 -10.05 4.56
CA LEU A 130 14.08 -9.63 5.24
C LEU A 130 13.90 -9.72 6.76
N SER A 131 14.91 -10.23 7.44
CA SER A 131 14.95 -10.24 8.90
C SER A 131 15.05 -8.81 9.43
N ASP A 132 14.46 -8.61 10.61
CA ASP A 132 14.56 -7.35 11.32
C ASP A 132 16.03 -6.91 11.52
N ARG A 133 16.29 -5.61 11.30
CA ARG A 133 17.59 -4.97 11.49
C ARG A 133 17.42 -3.52 11.89
N LYS A 134 18.37 -2.98 12.67
CA LYS A 134 18.40 -1.55 13.01
C LYS A 134 18.86 -0.74 11.80
N PHE A 135 18.19 0.36 11.53
CA PHE A 135 18.57 1.37 10.54
C PHE A 135 17.93 2.71 10.94
N GLU A 136 18.49 3.81 10.44
CA GLU A 136 17.96 5.15 10.67
C GLU A 136 16.83 5.47 9.69
N LYS A 137 15.99 6.43 10.06
CA LYS A 137 14.93 6.92 9.17
C LYS A 137 15.54 7.39 7.84
N TYR A 138 14.95 7.00 6.71
CA TYR A 138 15.48 7.32 5.40
C TYR A 138 14.36 7.61 4.39
N SER A 139 14.68 8.35 3.33
CA SER A 139 13.72 8.61 2.24
C SER A 139 13.85 7.55 1.14
N SER A 140 12.71 7.06 0.65
CA SER A 140 12.65 6.10 -0.45
C SER A 140 11.56 6.46 -1.43
N ILE A 141 11.76 6.05 -2.69
CA ILE A 141 10.72 6.06 -3.72
C ILE A 141 10.11 4.67 -3.76
N ILE A 142 8.79 4.61 -3.65
CA ILE A 142 8.02 3.38 -3.63
C ILE A 142 7.14 3.35 -4.88
N TYR A 143 7.30 2.29 -5.66
CA TYR A 143 6.46 1.98 -6.80
C TYR A 143 5.46 0.91 -6.40
N PHE A 144 4.17 1.09 -6.65
CA PHE A 144 3.17 0.05 -6.35
C PHE A 144 2.11 -0.02 -7.43
N LYS A 145 1.54 -1.22 -7.62
CA LYS A 145 0.47 -1.45 -8.59
C LYS A 145 -0.83 -1.75 -7.87
N LYS A 146 -1.91 -1.13 -8.33
CA LYS A 146 -3.25 -1.31 -7.77
C LYS A 146 -4.28 -1.38 -8.90
N TYR A 147 -5.29 -2.22 -8.70
CA TYR A 147 -6.47 -2.26 -9.56
C TYR A 147 -7.41 -1.12 -9.17
N ILE A 148 -7.76 -0.28 -10.15
CA ILE A 148 -8.61 0.89 -9.96
C ILE A 148 -9.81 0.83 -10.90
N GLU A 149 -10.92 1.37 -10.40
CA GLU A 149 -12.20 1.48 -11.10
C GLU A 149 -12.62 2.94 -11.01
N PHE A 150 -12.97 3.51 -12.15
CA PHE A 150 -13.47 4.86 -12.23
C PHE A 150 -14.94 4.87 -12.58
N VAL A 151 -15.67 5.68 -11.83
CA VAL A 151 -17.07 5.96 -12.06
C VAL A 151 -17.19 7.40 -12.48
N GLU A 152 -17.82 7.64 -13.61
CA GLU A 152 -18.15 8.99 -14.05
C GLU A 152 -19.19 9.60 -13.10
N LEU A 153 -18.85 10.76 -12.53
CA LEU A 153 -19.76 11.54 -11.69
C LEU A 153 -20.55 12.55 -12.51
N LYS A 154 -19.89 13.15 -13.50
CA LYS A 154 -20.40 14.12 -14.48
C LYS A 154 -19.56 14.01 -15.75
N GLU A 155 -20.03 14.61 -16.83
CA GLU A 155 -19.28 14.73 -18.08
C GLU A 155 -17.84 15.21 -17.80
N ASP A 156 -16.87 14.42 -18.25
CA ASP A 156 -15.42 14.62 -18.06
C ASP A 156 -14.90 14.63 -16.61
N VAL A 157 -15.73 14.24 -15.62
CA VAL A 157 -15.36 14.18 -14.20
C VAL A 157 -15.51 12.75 -13.67
N PHE A 158 -14.37 12.11 -13.41
CA PHE A 158 -14.30 10.74 -12.92
C PHE A 158 -13.90 10.67 -11.46
N PHE A 159 -14.48 9.72 -10.74
CA PHE A 159 -14.17 9.41 -9.35
C PHE A 159 -13.59 8.01 -9.22
N LEU A 160 -12.47 7.92 -8.53
CA LEU A 160 -11.85 6.65 -8.19
C LEU A 160 -12.58 6.04 -6.99
N GLU A 161 -13.44 5.06 -7.26
CA GLU A 161 -14.39 4.54 -6.27
C GLU A 161 -13.73 3.88 -5.06
N ARG A 162 -12.50 3.37 -5.24
CA ARG A 162 -11.84 2.45 -4.30
C ARG A 162 -10.79 3.07 -3.37
N GLU A 163 -10.79 4.39 -3.17
CA GLU A 163 -9.87 5.01 -2.19
C GLU A 163 -10.50 5.85 -1.09
N GLY A 164 -11.79 6.24 -1.16
CA GLY A 164 -12.32 7.23 -0.22
C GLY A 164 -11.57 8.58 -0.24
N ALA A 165 -10.57 8.72 -1.11
CA ALA A 165 -9.87 9.93 -1.47
C ALA A 165 -10.34 10.30 -2.88
N GLY A 166 -11.10 11.38 -2.99
CA GLY A 166 -11.55 11.90 -4.27
C GLY A 166 -10.37 12.47 -5.04
N PHE A 167 -9.81 11.68 -5.95
CA PHE A 167 -8.98 12.21 -7.02
C PHE A 167 -9.92 12.65 -8.15
N CYS A 168 -10.18 13.96 -8.24
CA CYS A 168 -10.74 14.55 -9.46
C CYS A 168 -9.62 14.64 -10.50
N CYS A 169 -9.58 13.70 -11.43
CA CYS A 169 -8.72 13.81 -12.60
C CYS A 169 -9.51 14.43 -13.75
N ASN A 170 -9.17 15.66 -14.13
CA ASN A 170 -9.51 16.20 -15.45
C ASN A 170 -8.63 15.48 -16.48
N LEU A 171 -9.05 14.32 -16.97
CA LEU A 171 -8.23 13.47 -17.83
C LEU A 171 -8.16 13.95 -19.29
N PHE A 172 -8.93 14.97 -19.68
CA PHE A 172 -8.97 15.47 -21.06
C PHE A 172 -8.40 16.90 -21.17
N ARG A 173 -7.07 17.01 -21.32
CA ARG A 173 -6.48 18.19 -21.97
C ARG A 173 -5.21 17.93 -22.80
N THR A 174 -4.77 16.68 -22.97
CA THR A 174 -3.48 16.39 -23.64
C THR A 174 -3.56 15.43 -24.84
N LEU A 175 -4.75 15.26 -25.43
CA LEU A 175 -4.91 14.60 -26.72
C LEU A 175 -5.85 15.42 -27.60
N ARG A 176 -5.34 16.53 -28.14
CA ARG A 176 -5.83 17.17 -29.37
C ARG A 176 -4.63 17.68 -30.15
#